data_AF-A0AAP5F0Y2-F1
#
_entry.id   AF-A0AAP5F0Y2-F1
#
_cell.length_a   1.000
_cell.length_b   1.000
_cell.length_c   1.000
_cell.angle_alpha   90.00
_cell.angle_beta   90.00
_cell.angle_gamma   90.00
#
_symmetry.space_group_name_H-M   'P 1'
#
loop_
_entity.id
_entity.type
_entity.pdbx_description
1 polymer ?
#
loop_
_entity_poly.entity_id
_entity_poly.type
_entity_poly.pdbx_seq_one_letter_code
_entity_poly.pdbx_strand_id
1 'polypeptide(L)'
;MKIEAAMLAGTHWANYALHRRGVTSDSEDIVHNSMLAVSMLRKYSLAEGELLGALTEIEELRPLYVRGDLPDGSRAAARALELLGLISALARRAP
;
A
#
# COMPACT_ATOMS: atom_id res chain seq x y z
N MET A 1 -9.90 -13.02 1.27
CA MET A 1 -8.53 -13.49 0.95
C MET A 1 -7.51 -12.53 1.56
N LYS A 2 -6.47 -13.01 2.25
CA LYS A 2 -5.57 -12.19 3.09
C LYS A 2 -4.82 -11.10 2.33
N ILE A 3 -4.37 -11.37 1.09
CA ILE A 3 -3.64 -10.40 0.25
C ILE A 3 -4.52 -9.19 -0.09
N GLU A 4 -5.76 -9.40 -0.55
CA GLU A 4 -6.71 -8.30 -0.84
C GLU A 4 -7.04 -7.48 0.41
N ALA A 5 -7.23 -8.15 1.55
CA ALA A 5 -7.47 -7.46 2.82
C ALA A 5 -6.27 -6.61 3.26
N ALA A 6 -5.04 -7.13 3.07
CA ALA A 6 -3.82 -6.40 3.37
C ALA A 6 -3.62 -5.20 2.44
N MET A 7 -3.96 -5.33 1.15
CA MET A 7 -3.92 -4.22 0.20
C MET A 7 -4.87 -3.10 0.62
N LEU A 8 -6.15 -3.42 0.85
CA LEU A 8 -7.15 -2.41 1.26
C LEU A 8 -6.76 -1.71 2.58
N ALA A 9 -6.35 -2.48 3.58
CA ALA A 9 -5.89 -1.92 4.85
C ALA A 9 -4.62 -1.07 4.69
N GLY A 10 -3.68 -1.50 3.83
CA GLY A 10 -2.46 -0.78 3.50
C GLY A 10 -2.75 0.56 2.83
N THR A 11 -3.70 0.60 1.89
CA THR A 11 -4.17 1.83 1.24
C THR A 11 -4.74 2.82 2.26
N HIS A 12 -5.54 2.36 3.24
CA HIS A 12 -6.04 3.24 4.30
C HIS A 12 -4.91 3.83 5.16
N TRP A 13 -3.88 3.06 5.49
CA TRP A 13 -2.71 3.58 6.20
C TRP A 13 -1.88 4.55 5.38
N ALA A 14 -1.74 4.32 4.06
CA ALA A 14 -1.08 5.24 3.16
C ALA A 14 -1.81 6.59 3.09
N ASN A 15 -3.13 6.57 2.91
CA ASN A 15 -3.97 7.78 2.94
C ASN A 15 -3.80 8.51 4.27
N TYR A 16 -3.91 7.79 5.40
CA TYR A 16 -3.69 8.38 6.72
C TYR A 16 -2.34 9.11 6.81
N ALA A 17 -1.24 8.50 6.38
CA ALA A 17 0.09 9.11 6.43
C ALA A 17 0.21 10.35 5.52
N LEU A 18 -0.33 10.28 4.31
CA LEU A 18 -0.32 11.40 3.35
C LEU A 18 -1.15 12.59 3.85
N HIS A 19 -2.33 12.33 4.42
CA HIS A 19 -3.20 13.34 5.04
C HIS A 19 -2.53 14.00 6.25
N ARG A 20 -1.95 13.20 7.14
CA ARG A 20 -1.21 13.69 8.32
C ARG A 20 -0.10 14.66 7.95
N ARG A 21 0.57 14.43 6.81
CA ARG A 21 1.61 15.33 6.29
C ARG A 21 1.09 16.51 5.46
N GLY A 22 -0.21 16.59 5.21
CA GLY A 22 -0.80 17.60 4.32
C GLY A 22 -0.38 17.46 2.86
N VAL A 23 0.03 16.26 2.43
CA VAL A 23 0.42 15.98 1.03
C VAL A 23 -0.83 15.87 0.16
N THR A 24 -1.88 15.28 0.71
CA THR A 24 -3.23 15.16 0.15
C THR A 24 -4.21 15.99 0.98
N SER A 25 -5.32 16.42 0.37
CA SER A 25 -6.44 17.00 1.11
C SER A 25 -7.40 15.91 1.57
N ASP A 26 -8.25 16.21 2.55
CA ASP A 26 -9.25 15.25 3.08
C ASP A 26 -10.20 14.67 2.02
N SER A 27 -10.32 15.31 0.85
CA SER A 27 -11.13 14.85 -0.28
C SER A 27 -10.37 13.97 -1.27
N GLU A 28 -9.07 13.75 -1.06
CA GLU A 28 -8.18 13.06 -2.00
C GLU A 28 -7.57 11.81 -1.38
N ASP A 29 -8.13 10.65 -1.72
CA ASP A 29 -7.61 9.35 -1.33
C ASP A 29 -6.99 8.62 -2.52
N ILE A 30 -5.85 7.97 -2.29
CA ILE A 30 -5.34 6.94 -3.19
C ILE A 30 -6.17 5.65 -3.03
N VAL A 31 -6.36 4.96 -4.16
CA VAL A 31 -7.06 3.65 -4.19
C VAL A 31 -6.07 2.54 -4.53
N HIS A 32 -5.28 2.78 -5.59
CA HIS A 32 -4.20 1.90 -6.03
C HIS A 32 -3.00 2.71 -6.48
N ASN A 33 -1.79 2.27 -6.11
CA ASN A 33 -0.56 2.89 -6.61
C ASN A 33 -0.48 2.75 -8.14
N SER A 34 -0.88 1.59 -8.68
CA SER A 34 -0.89 1.34 -10.12
C SER A 34 -1.86 2.23 -10.92
N MET A 35 -2.78 2.94 -10.27
CA MET A 35 -3.75 3.83 -10.91
C MET A 35 -3.39 5.31 -10.81
N LEU A 36 -2.32 5.64 -10.07
CA LEU A 36 -1.87 7.03 -9.92
C LEU A 36 -1.20 7.53 -11.20
N ALA A 37 -1.44 8.81 -11.51
CA ALA A 37 -0.59 9.51 -12.46
C ALA A 37 0.86 9.50 -11.96
N VAL A 38 1.84 9.35 -12.86
CA VAL A 38 3.27 9.26 -12.50
C VAL A 38 3.73 10.45 -11.65
N SER A 39 3.23 11.65 -11.92
CA SER A 39 3.52 12.85 -11.12
C SER A 39 3.03 12.73 -9.68
N MET A 40 1.86 12.13 -9.47
CA MET A 40 1.26 11.91 -8.14
C MET A 40 2.02 10.85 -7.38
N LEU A 41 2.31 9.71 -8.02
CA LEU A 41 3.15 8.68 -7.40
C LEU A 41 4.51 9.24 -6.99
N ARG A 42 5.17 10.05 -7.84
CA ARG A 42 6.43 10.71 -7.48
C ARG A 42 6.27 11.66 -6.29
N LYS A 43 5.26 12.53 -6.32
CA LYS A 43 4.96 13.46 -5.21
C LYS A 43 4.80 12.70 -3.89
N TYR A 44 4.04 11.62 -3.90
CA TYR A 44 3.75 10.85 -2.69
C TYR A 44 4.96 10.04 -2.23
N SER A 45 5.74 9.46 -3.16
CA SER A 45 6.96 8.74 -2.83
C SER A 45 8.07 9.65 -2.26
N LEU A 46 8.06 10.94 -2.59
CA LEU A 46 8.96 11.91 -1.94
C LEU A 46 8.60 12.13 -0.46
N ALA A 47 7.33 11.96 -0.08
CA ALA A 47 6.87 12.14 1.29
C ALA A 47 6.90 10.84 2.11
N GLU A 48 6.48 9.72 1.50
CA GLU A 48 6.23 8.43 2.16
C GLU A 48 6.72 7.25 1.28
N GLY A 49 7.92 7.35 0.70
CA GLY A 49 8.43 6.41 -0.29
C GLY A 49 8.56 4.95 0.19
N GLU A 50 9.01 4.72 1.42
CA GLU A 50 9.10 3.37 1.98
C GLU A 50 7.73 2.73 2.16
N LEU A 51 6.76 3.52 2.64
CA LEU A 51 5.38 3.09 2.82
C LEU A 51 4.74 2.73 1.48
N LEU A 52 4.85 3.60 0.47
CA LEU A 52 4.29 3.34 -0.84
C LEU A 52 4.99 2.20 -1.58
N GLY A 53 6.30 2.02 -1.37
CA GLY A 53 7.02 0.86 -1.88
C GLY A 53 6.44 -0.45 -1.32
N ALA A 54 6.23 -0.51 -0.01
CA ALA A 54 5.60 -1.68 0.63
C ALA A 54 4.17 -1.92 0.12
N LEU A 55 3.37 -0.86 -0.09
CA LEU A 55 2.01 -1.00 -0.64
C LEU A 55 2.03 -1.52 -2.08
N THR A 56 2.93 -1.01 -2.93
CA THR A 56 3.12 -1.50 -4.29
C THR A 56 3.47 -2.98 -4.31
N GLU A 57 4.35 -3.44 -3.41
CA GLU A 57 4.69 -4.87 -3.32
C GLU A 57 3.45 -5.72 -2.99
N ILE A 58 2.55 -5.26 -2.11
CA ILE A 58 1.28 -5.98 -1.86
C ILE A 58 0.41 -6.01 -3.12
N GLU A 59 0.32 -4.91 -3.88
CA GLU A 59 -0.45 -4.86 -5.13
C GLU A 59 0.08 -5.85 -6.16
N GLU A 60 1.40 -5.97 -6.30
CA GLU A 60 2.08 -6.85 -7.24
C GLU A 60 1.89 -8.35 -6.92
N LEU A 61 1.57 -8.71 -5.67
CA LEU A 61 1.21 -10.09 -5.31
C LEU A 61 -0.16 -10.51 -5.88
N ARG A 62 -1.07 -9.57 -6.14
CA ARG A 62 -2.48 -9.88 -6.47
C ARG A 62 -2.64 -10.58 -7.83
N PRO A 63 -2.03 -10.12 -8.94
CA PRO A 63 -2.18 -10.79 -10.23
C PRO A 63 -1.81 -12.28 -10.18
N LEU A 64 -0.73 -12.62 -9.47
CA LEU A 64 -0.19 -13.97 -9.40
C LEU A 64 -0.97 -14.88 -8.45
N TYR A 65 -1.29 -14.41 -7.24
CA TYR A 65 -1.79 -15.27 -6.16
C TYR A 65 -3.28 -15.09 -5.85
N VAL A 66 -3.89 -13.98 -6.27
CA VAL A 66 -5.33 -13.73 -6.10
C VAL A 66 -6.10 -14.08 -7.38
N ARG A 67 -5.57 -13.69 -8.54
CA ARG A 67 -6.20 -13.93 -9.84
C ARG A 67 -5.63 -15.14 -10.58
N GLY A 68 -4.32 -15.37 -10.46
CA GLY A 68 -3.60 -16.42 -11.18
C GLY A 68 -3.50 -17.77 -10.46
N ASP A 69 -3.91 -17.85 -9.19
CA ASP A 69 -3.90 -19.08 -8.37
C ASP A 69 -2.56 -19.86 -8.41
N LEU A 70 -1.44 -19.14 -8.46
CA LEU A 70 -0.13 -19.79 -8.40
C LEU A 70 0.06 -20.56 -7.07
N PRO A 71 0.83 -21.66 -7.08
CA PRO A 71 1.28 -22.32 -5.86
C PRO A 71 1.95 -21.33 -4.90
N ASP A 72 1.99 -21.66 -3.60
CA ASP A 72 2.56 -20.84 -2.53
C ASP A 72 1.77 -19.56 -2.16
N GLY A 73 0.47 -19.50 -2.47
CA GLY A 73 -0.39 -18.39 -2.05
C GLY A 73 -0.41 -18.14 -0.53
N SER A 74 -0.14 -19.15 0.29
CA SER A 74 0.02 -19.01 1.74
C SER A 74 1.25 -18.18 2.13
N ARG A 75 2.38 -18.38 1.45
CA ARG A 75 3.62 -17.60 1.64
C ARG A 75 3.41 -16.16 1.16
N ALA A 76 2.76 -15.96 0.01
CA ALA A 76 2.40 -14.63 -0.47
C ALA A 76 1.47 -13.89 0.50
N ALA A 77 0.50 -14.61 1.10
CA ALA A 77 -0.36 -14.05 2.14
C ALA A 77 0.41 -13.67 3.41
N ALA A 78 1.38 -14.46 3.84
CA ALA A 78 2.24 -14.11 4.97
C ALA A 78 3.04 -12.84 4.69
N ARG A 79 3.67 -12.76 3.51
CA ARG A 79 4.40 -11.56 3.06
C ARG A 79 3.52 -10.31 3.03
N ALA A 80 2.30 -10.42 2.52
CA ALA A 80 1.36 -9.30 2.50
C ALA A 80 1.02 -8.77 3.91
N LEU A 81 0.91 -9.67 4.90
CA LEU A 81 0.66 -9.28 6.30
C LEU A 81 1.89 -8.65 6.97
N GLU A 82 3.10 -9.12 6.65
CA GLU A 82 4.35 -8.49 7.10
C GLU A 82 4.48 -7.06 6.56
N LEU A 83 4.23 -6.88 5.27
CA LEU A 83 4.22 -5.56 4.61
C LEU A 83 3.17 -4.64 5.21
N LEU A 84 1.96 -5.14 5.49
CA LEU A 84 0.94 -4.36 6.21
C LEU A 84 1.42 -3.92 7.59
N GLY A 85 2.11 -4.81 8.32
CA GLY A 85 2.74 -4.48 9.60
C GLY A 85 3.70 -3.31 9.47
N LEU A 86 4.61 -3.36 8.47
CA LEU A 86 5.54 -2.28 8.16
C LEU A 86 4.82 -0.97 7.81
N ILE A 87 3.85 -1.01 6.89
CA ILE A 87 3.05 0.15 6.47
C ILE A 87 2.41 0.82 7.68
N SER A 88 1.76 0.05 8.56
CA SER A 88 1.10 0.60 9.75
C SER A 88 2.08 1.22 10.74
N ALA A 89 3.28 0.66 10.88
CA ALA A 89 4.32 1.18 11.76
C ALA A 89 4.91 2.49 11.23
N LEU A 90 5.10 2.61 9.91
CA LEU A 90 5.53 3.84 9.25
C LEU A 90 4.47 4.93 9.36
N ALA A 91 3.22 4.60 9.02
CA ALA A 91 2.10 5.54 9.03
C ALA A 91 1.88 6.18 10.40
N ARG A 92 2.03 5.42 11.50
CA ARG A 92 1.92 5.94 12.87
C ARG A 92 3.03 6.89 13.29
N ARG A 93 4.17 6.88 12.57
CA ARG A 93 5.29 7.82 12.78
C ARG A 93 5.14 9.09 11.94
N ALA A 94 4.14 9.16 11.06
CA ALA A 94 3.88 10.37 10.30
C ALA A 94 3.60 11.55 11.26
N PRO A 95 4.31 12.68 11.09
CA PRO A 95 4.26 13.82 12.00
C PRO A 95 2.86 14.42 12.14
#